data_AF-A0A3D1KZI3-F1
#
_entry.id   AF-A0A3D1KZI3-F1
#
_cell.length_a   1.000
_cell.length_b   1.000
_cell.length_c   1.000
_cell.angle_alpha   90.00
_cell.angle_beta   90.00
_cell.angle_gamma   90.00
#
_symmetry.space_group_name_H-M   'P 1'
#
loop_
_entity.id
_entity.type
_entity.pdbx_description
1 polymer ?
#
loop_
_entity_poly.entity_id
_entity_poly.type
_entity_poly.pdbx_seq_one_letter_code
_entity_poly.pdbx_strand_id
1 'polypeptide(L)'
;MEINITIGGRFLTNWNLLLYNSILSRWFYVPVGSQKIPVKPKLLSSPEGFKLNGKLVRTVLFSCDEYEISKTDADAILSHFYFIPGNEKLKRILSIPEKPAIISIDYAFITTSGVLSLAKKLESFGAAGLYAGRKFPVDMLNKICSECTLPVFAASDADIGEITSKINAGAYALCISGKDISTELIRLLHQSFPGNPVLAMCNKSEKQMQNSVISGIDAVIFQPCIPLPDD
;
A
#
# COMPACT_ATOMS: atom_id res chain seq x y z
N MET A 1 49.80 5.86 -18.80
CA MET A 1 50.34 6.23 -17.49
C MET A 1 49.66 5.30 -16.49
N GLU A 2 50.31 4.19 -16.15
CA GLU A 2 49.74 3.14 -15.29
C GLU A 2 49.83 3.58 -13.83
N ILE A 3 48.69 3.65 -13.14
CA ILE A 3 48.62 3.96 -11.72
C ILE A 3 48.56 2.62 -10.97
N ASN A 4 49.69 2.20 -10.40
CA ASN A 4 49.78 1.02 -9.55
C ASN A 4 49.53 1.44 -8.09
N ILE A 5 48.49 0.90 -7.46
CA ILE A 5 48.23 1.05 -6.02
C ILE A 5 48.40 -0.32 -5.36
N THR A 6 49.29 -0.39 -4.38
CA THR A 6 49.65 -1.63 -3.68
C THR A 6 49.05 -1.64 -2.29
N ILE A 7 48.22 -2.64 -1.96
CA ILE A 7 47.78 -2.92 -0.60
C ILE A 7 48.03 -4.42 -0.33
N GLY A 8 48.81 -4.74 0.71
CA GLY A 8 48.99 -6.13 1.16
C GLY A 8 49.83 -7.06 0.28
N GLY A 9 50.72 -6.53 -0.57
CA GLY A 9 51.78 -7.32 -1.20
C GLY A 9 51.37 -8.29 -2.33
N ARG A 10 50.17 -8.16 -2.91
CA ARG A 10 49.79 -8.88 -4.14
C ARG A 10 49.42 -7.90 -5.25
N PHE A 11 50.04 -8.08 -6.42
CA PHE A 11 49.72 -7.35 -7.65
C PHE A 11 48.33 -7.75 -8.13
N LEU A 12 47.41 -6.79 -8.21
CA LEU A 12 46.11 -6.98 -8.84
C LEU A 12 46.23 -6.58 -10.31
N THR A 13 46.11 -7.56 -11.21
CA THR A 13 45.95 -7.29 -12.64
C THR A 13 44.60 -6.63 -12.91
N ASN A 14 44.50 -5.87 -14.01
CA ASN A 14 43.37 -5.01 -14.42
C ASN A 14 41.97 -5.68 -14.34
N TRP A 15 41.90 -7.01 -14.37
CA TRP A 15 40.68 -7.80 -14.24
C TRP A 15 40.06 -7.79 -12.83
N ASN A 16 40.87 -7.66 -11.79
CA ASN A 16 40.38 -7.66 -10.41
C ASN A 16 39.71 -6.34 -10.03
N LEU A 17 40.13 -5.21 -10.60
CA LEU A 17 39.48 -3.90 -10.39
C LEU A 17 38.08 -3.85 -11.00
N LEU A 18 37.86 -4.47 -12.16
CA LEU A 18 36.55 -4.57 -12.81
C LEU A 18 35.58 -5.42 -11.98
N LEU A 19 36.03 -6.58 -11.48
CA LEU A 19 35.21 -7.44 -10.62
C LEU A 19 34.90 -6.78 -9.28
N TYR A 20 35.90 -6.14 -8.66
CA TYR A 20 35.75 -5.44 -7.38
C TYR A 20 34.80 -4.24 -7.49
N ASN A 21 34.92 -3.46 -8.56
CA ASN A 21 33.97 -2.38 -8.86
C ASN A 21 32.58 -2.91 -9.19
N SER A 22 32.42 -4.08 -9.82
CA SER A 22 31.08 -4.65 -10.12
C SER A 22 30.39 -5.22 -8.88
N ILE A 23 31.13 -5.81 -7.95
CA ILE A 23 30.59 -6.44 -6.74
C ILE A 23 30.28 -5.39 -5.68
N LEU A 24 31.18 -4.41 -5.47
CA LEU A 24 30.95 -3.37 -4.48
C LEU A 24 29.97 -2.30 -4.95
N SER A 25 29.94 -1.94 -6.23
CA SER A 25 28.85 -1.08 -6.73
C SER A 25 27.51 -1.81 -6.60
N ARG A 26 27.43 -3.12 -6.84
CA ARG A 26 26.16 -3.85 -6.69
C ARG A 26 25.68 -3.96 -5.24
N TRP A 27 26.58 -3.90 -4.25
CA TRP A 27 26.23 -4.00 -2.82
C TRP A 27 26.13 -2.64 -2.11
N PHE A 28 26.86 -1.62 -2.57
CA PHE A 28 26.90 -0.28 -1.96
C PHE A 28 26.31 0.82 -2.83
N TYR A 29 25.79 0.52 -4.02
CA TYR A 29 24.96 1.48 -4.75
C TYR A 29 23.59 1.57 -4.08
N VAL A 30 23.57 2.31 -2.97
CA VAL A 30 22.37 3.01 -2.52
C VAL A 30 22.32 4.25 -3.40
N PRO A 31 21.36 4.40 -4.32
CA PRO A 31 21.21 5.65 -5.04
C PRO A 31 20.84 6.72 -4.01
N VAL A 32 21.84 7.45 -3.51
CA VAL A 32 21.64 8.64 -2.69
C VAL A 32 21.18 9.72 -3.66
N GLY A 33 19.87 9.84 -3.82
CA GLY A 33 19.23 10.82 -4.70
C GLY A 33 18.48 10.21 -5.87
N SER A 34 17.43 9.43 -5.61
CA SER A 34 16.32 9.35 -6.55
C SER A 34 15.22 10.30 -6.06
N GLN A 35 15.33 11.58 -6.43
CA GLN A 35 14.22 12.53 -6.28
C GLN A 35 13.15 12.15 -7.31
N LYS A 36 12.37 11.13 -7.04
CA LYS A 36 11.07 10.98 -7.68
C LYS A 36 10.03 10.88 -6.57
N ILE A 37 9.34 12.00 -6.42
CA ILE A 37 8.11 12.12 -5.65
C ILE A 37 7.21 10.93 -6.06
N PRO A 38 6.50 10.26 -5.13
CA PRO A 38 5.44 9.33 -5.50
C PRO A 38 4.35 10.07 -6.28
N VAL A 39 4.52 10.16 -7.59
CA VAL A 39 3.56 10.74 -8.53
C VAL A 39 2.49 9.69 -8.80
N LYS A 40 1.26 10.17 -8.97
CA LYS A 40 0.07 9.41 -9.29
C LYS A 40 0.41 8.58 -10.52
N PRO A 41 0.09 7.28 -10.50
CA PRO A 41 0.42 6.42 -11.63
C PRO A 41 -0.18 7.02 -12.91
N LYS A 42 0.62 7.05 -13.98
CA LYS A 42 0.14 7.44 -15.31
C LYS A 42 -0.74 6.33 -15.87
N LEU A 43 -1.99 6.31 -15.43
CA LEU A 43 -2.99 5.36 -15.91
C LEU A 43 -3.53 5.83 -17.27
N LEU A 44 -3.72 4.90 -18.22
CA LEU A 44 -4.29 5.21 -19.54
C LEU A 44 -5.77 5.59 -19.41
N SER A 45 -6.43 5.02 -18.41
CA SER A 45 -7.79 5.32 -17.99
C SER A 45 -7.80 5.51 -16.48
N SER A 46 -8.72 6.32 -15.98
CA SER A 46 -8.90 6.52 -14.54
C SER A 46 -10.06 5.66 -14.05
N PRO A 47 -9.93 4.97 -12.91
CA PRO A 47 -11.08 4.29 -12.30
C PRO A 47 -12.12 5.32 -11.84
N GLU A 48 -13.36 4.88 -11.66
CA GLU A 48 -14.50 5.76 -11.33
C GLU A 48 -14.29 6.46 -9.98
N GLY A 49 -13.73 5.73 -9.01
CA GLY A 49 -13.45 6.21 -7.66
C GLY A 49 -14.57 5.89 -6.67
N PHE A 50 -14.22 5.91 -5.39
CA PHE A 50 -15.18 5.79 -4.30
C PHE A 50 -15.09 7.00 -3.37
N LYS A 51 -16.12 7.24 -2.56
CA LYS A 51 -16.09 8.34 -1.58
C LYS A 51 -15.42 7.89 -0.30
N LEU A 52 -14.54 8.70 0.29
CA LEU A 52 -13.97 8.48 1.61
C LEU A 52 -13.90 9.82 2.33
N ASN A 53 -14.59 9.93 3.48
CA ASN A 53 -14.75 11.20 4.22
C ASN A 53 -15.21 12.37 3.31
N GLY A 54 -16.14 12.09 2.40
CA GLY A 54 -16.68 13.08 1.44
C GLY A 54 -15.77 13.41 0.25
N LYS A 55 -14.53 12.90 0.20
CA LYS A 55 -13.61 13.10 -0.93
C LYS A 55 -13.67 11.91 -1.89
N LEU A 56 -13.52 12.18 -3.19
CA LEU A 56 -13.47 11.14 -4.23
C LEU A 56 -12.05 10.59 -4.34
N VAL A 57 -11.89 9.29 -4.11
CA VAL A 57 -10.61 8.58 -4.08
C VAL A 57 -10.52 7.58 -5.24
N ARG A 58 -9.48 7.71 -6.06
CA ARG A 58 -9.19 6.82 -7.20
C ARG A 58 -7.83 6.16 -7.09
N THR A 59 -6.88 6.84 -6.46
CA THR A 59 -5.54 6.33 -6.20
C THR A 59 -5.18 6.43 -4.73
N VAL A 60 -4.62 5.35 -4.20
CA VAL A 60 -4.18 5.24 -2.81
C VAL A 60 -2.69 4.90 -2.80
N LEU A 61 -1.88 5.77 -2.19
CA LEU A 61 -0.45 5.50 -2.02
C LEU A 61 -0.25 4.57 -0.82
N PHE A 62 0.36 3.40 -1.03
CA PHE A 62 0.88 2.56 0.04
C PHE A 62 2.28 3.03 0.43
N SER A 63 2.38 3.76 1.55
CA SER A 63 3.68 4.20 2.11
C SER A 63 3.56 4.55 3.59
N CYS A 64 4.69 4.44 4.29
CA CYS A 64 4.89 4.94 5.65
C CYS A 64 5.97 6.02 5.74
N ASP A 65 6.56 6.39 4.60
CA ASP A 65 7.56 7.43 4.51
C ASP A 65 6.87 8.80 4.50
N GLU A 66 7.25 9.66 5.44
CA GLU A 66 6.62 10.97 5.61
C GLU A 66 6.89 11.93 4.44
N TYR A 67 8.07 11.82 3.83
CA TYR A 67 8.43 12.63 2.68
C TYR A 67 7.57 12.23 1.48
N GLU A 68 7.43 10.94 1.21
CA GLU A 68 6.57 10.40 0.17
C GLU A 68 5.10 10.85 0.37
N ILE A 69 4.59 10.67 1.58
CA ILE A 69 3.22 11.07 1.96
C ILE A 69 3.01 12.59 1.78
N SER A 70 4.01 13.41 2.12
CA SER A 70 3.90 14.88 2.01
C SER A 70 3.95 15.40 0.56
N LYS A 71 4.53 14.64 -0.36
CA LYS A 71 4.76 15.07 -1.74
C LYS A 71 3.83 14.41 -2.75
N THR A 72 3.15 13.34 -2.38
CA THR A 72 2.28 12.63 -3.31
C THR A 72 1.07 13.45 -3.75
N ASP A 73 0.64 13.24 -4.97
CA ASP A 73 -0.62 13.66 -5.60
C ASP A 73 -1.67 12.54 -5.60
N ALA A 74 -1.43 11.39 -4.95
CA ALA A 74 -2.45 10.37 -4.71
C ALA A 74 -3.65 10.95 -3.95
N ASP A 75 -4.85 10.39 -4.15
CA ASP A 75 -6.07 10.94 -3.54
C ASP A 75 -6.21 10.54 -2.06
N ALA A 76 -5.62 9.41 -1.67
CA ALA A 76 -5.57 8.90 -0.30
C ALA A 76 -4.23 8.22 0.02
N ILE A 77 -3.98 7.99 1.32
CA ILE A 77 -2.79 7.33 1.83
C ILE A 77 -3.18 6.05 2.56
N LEU A 78 -2.39 5.00 2.41
CA LEU A 78 -2.46 3.77 3.17
C LEU A 78 -1.08 3.51 3.83
N SER A 79 -1.02 3.63 5.15
CA SER A 79 0.23 3.43 5.90
C SER A 79 0.15 2.16 6.74
N HIS A 80 1.07 1.23 6.50
CA HIS A 80 1.15 -0.06 7.18
C HIS A 80 2.29 -0.13 8.21
N PHE A 81 1.96 -0.50 9.45
CA PHE A 81 2.91 -0.66 10.54
C PHE A 81 2.96 -2.11 11.03
N TYR A 82 4.16 -2.65 11.20
CA TYR A 82 4.35 -3.99 11.79
C TYR A 82 4.03 -4.01 13.29
N PHE A 83 4.27 -2.89 13.98
CA PHE A 83 4.00 -2.72 15.40
C PHE A 83 3.11 -1.49 15.60
N ILE A 84 2.37 -1.45 16.71
CA ILE A 84 1.55 -0.29 17.05
C ILE A 84 2.48 0.93 17.23
N PRO A 85 2.42 1.93 16.34
CA PRO A 85 3.26 3.11 16.45
C PRO A 85 2.83 3.98 17.64
N GLY A 86 3.77 4.77 18.17
CA GLY A 86 3.48 5.75 19.21
C GLY A 86 2.45 6.80 18.76
N ASN A 87 1.73 7.40 19.71
CA ASN A 87 0.67 8.37 19.42
C ASN A 87 1.16 9.55 18.56
N GLU A 88 2.38 10.03 18.80
CA GLU A 88 2.97 11.12 18.03
C GLU A 88 3.15 10.75 16.56
N LYS A 89 3.66 9.55 16.29
CA LYS A 89 3.84 9.05 14.92
C LYS A 89 2.51 8.88 14.20
N LEU A 90 1.47 8.36 14.88
CA LEU A 90 0.13 8.26 14.31
C LEU A 90 -0.43 9.62 13.95
N LYS A 91 -0.46 10.56 14.89
CA LYS A 91 -0.98 11.91 14.67
C LYS A 91 -0.26 12.61 13.53
N ARG A 92 1.07 12.47 13.46
CA ARG A 92 1.89 13.04 12.40
C ARG A 92 1.54 12.47 11.02
N ILE A 93 1.43 11.14 10.89
CA ILE A 93 1.06 10.51 9.61
C ILE A 93 -0.35 10.90 9.19
N LEU A 94 -1.28 11.05 10.13
CA LEU A 94 -2.65 11.49 9.85
C LEU A 94 -2.74 12.97 9.49
N SER A 95 -1.83 13.82 9.99
CA SER A 95 -1.87 15.27 9.76
C SER A 95 -1.09 15.74 8.53
N ILE A 96 -0.05 15.02 8.09
CA ILE A 96 0.77 15.40 6.93
C ILE A 96 -0.04 15.53 5.62
N PRO A 97 -0.89 14.56 5.23
CA PRO A 97 -1.27 14.46 3.83
C PRO A 97 -2.40 15.40 3.38
N GLU A 98 -3.04 16.19 4.26
CA GLU A 98 -4.30 16.92 3.97
C GLU A 98 -5.37 16.08 3.22
N LYS A 99 -5.23 14.75 3.28
CA LYS A 99 -5.95 13.73 2.50
C LYS A 99 -6.34 12.60 3.44
N PRO A 100 -7.36 11.80 3.10
CA PRO A 100 -7.76 10.67 3.91
C PRO A 100 -6.61 9.68 4.05
N ALA A 101 -6.25 9.38 5.29
CA ALA A 101 -5.21 8.43 5.63
C ALA A 101 -5.83 7.18 6.28
N ILE A 102 -5.55 6.03 5.67
CA ILE A 102 -5.95 4.71 6.11
C ILE A 102 -4.76 4.09 6.81
N ILE A 103 -4.97 3.56 8.02
CA ILE A 103 -3.90 2.94 8.80
C ILE A 103 -4.06 1.42 8.76
N SER A 104 -2.97 0.70 8.56
CA SER A 104 -2.91 -0.76 8.69
C SER A 104 -1.92 -1.15 9.76
N ILE A 105 -2.27 -2.17 10.55
CA ILE A 105 -1.35 -2.80 11.50
C ILE A 105 -1.34 -4.31 11.26
N ASP A 106 -0.18 -4.93 11.33
CA ASP A 106 -0.07 -6.39 11.19
C ASP A 106 -0.70 -7.10 12.40
N TYR A 107 -1.68 -7.97 12.13
CA TYR A 107 -2.40 -8.72 13.16
C TYR A 107 -1.49 -9.66 13.97
N ALA A 108 -0.40 -10.13 13.36
CA ALA A 108 0.50 -11.11 14.00
C ALA A 108 1.15 -10.59 15.30
N PHE A 109 1.23 -9.28 15.49
CA PHE A 109 1.91 -8.64 16.61
C PHE A 109 0.97 -7.90 17.57
N ILE A 110 -0.34 -8.15 17.48
CA ILE A 110 -1.34 -7.45 18.28
C ILE A 110 -2.36 -8.42 18.85
N THR A 111 -2.75 -8.19 20.10
CA THR A 111 -3.82 -8.97 20.74
C THR A 111 -5.19 -8.51 20.26
N THR A 112 -6.19 -9.39 20.34
CA THR A 112 -7.60 -9.08 20.05
C THR A 112 -8.10 -7.82 20.76
N SER A 113 -7.82 -7.66 22.05
CA SER A 113 -8.20 -6.45 22.80
C SER A 113 -7.43 -5.20 22.36
N GLY A 114 -6.18 -5.37 21.93
CA GLY A 114 -5.34 -4.31 21.39
C GLY A 114 -5.88 -3.75 20.07
N VAL A 115 -6.36 -4.61 19.17
CA VAL A 115 -6.90 -4.20 17.86
C VAL A 115 -8.11 -3.27 18.02
N LEU A 116 -9.03 -3.61 18.91
CA LEU A 116 -10.22 -2.79 19.14
C LEU A 116 -9.86 -1.44 19.78
N SER A 117 -8.96 -1.45 20.77
CA SER A 117 -8.46 -0.23 21.41
C SER A 117 -7.76 0.69 20.40
N LEU A 118 -7.03 0.09 19.47
CA LEU A 118 -6.39 0.78 18.37
C LEU A 118 -7.42 1.37 17.40
N ALA A 119 -8.45 0.62 17.00
CA ALA A 119 -9.50 1.14 16.10
C ALA A 119 -10.18 2.38 16.70
N LYS A 120 -10.58 2.33 17.97
CA LYS A 120 -11.14 3.48 18.72
C LYS A 120 -10.17 4.66 18.80
N LYS A 121 -8.87 4.37 18.97
CA LYS A 121 -7.82 5.41 18.96
C LYS A 121 -7.68 6.06 17.59
N LEU A 122 -7.67 5.27 16.52
CA LEU A 122 -7.56 5.76 15.13
C LEU A 122 -8.76 6.64 14.76
N GLU A 123 -9.96 6.22 15.15
CA GLU A 123 -11.19 7.02 15.02
C GLU A 123 -11.05 8.36 15.75
N SER A 124 -10.60 8.35 17.02
CA SER A 124 -10.38 9.58 17.80
C SER A 124 -9.32 10.51 17.21
N PHE A 125 -8.34 9.97 16.49
CA PHE A 125 -7.30 10.75 15.82
C PHE A 125 -7.69 11.22 14.42
N GLY A 126 -8.90 10.88 13.95
CA GLY A 126 -9.40 11.29 12.64
C GLY A 126 -8.82 10.49 11.48
N ALA A 127 -8.42 9.23 11.70
CA ALA A 127 -8.09 8.33 10.61
C ALA A 127 -9.31 8.16 9.67
N ALA A 128 -9.06 8.06 8.37
CA ALA A 128 -10.12 7.87 7.39
C ALA A 128 -10.58 6.40 7.29
N GLY A 129 -9.75 5.47 7.75
CA GLY A 129 -10.11 4.07 7.80
C GLY A 129 -9.04 3.19 8.45
N LEU A 130 -9.41 1.94 8.68
CA LEU A 130 -8.52 0.86 9.11
C LEU A 130 -8.40 -0.16 7.97
N TYR A 131 -7.19 -0.49 7.56
CA TYR A 131 -6.95 -1.58 6.63
C TYR A 131 -6.62 -2.87 7.39
N ALA A 132 -7.55 -3.83 7.29
CA ALA A 132 -7.44 -5.17 7.81
C ALA A 132 -6.79 -6.07 6.74
N GLY A 133 -5.55 -6.48 6.99
CA GLY A 133 -4.85 -7.42 6.11
C GLY A 133 -5.50 -8.80 6.09
N ARG A 134 -5.12 -9.66 5.14
CA ARG A 134 -5.74 -10.99 4.94
C ARG A 134 -5.75 -11.87 6.20
N LYS A 135 -4.75 -11.74 7.06
CA LYS A 135 -4.63 -12.52 8.32
C LYS A 135 -5.61 -12.09 9.42
N PHE A 136 -6.37 -11.01 9.24
CA PHE A 136 -7.38 -10.61 10.21
C PHE A 136 -8.56 -11.59 10.18
N PRO A 137 -8.92 -12.20 11.32
CA PRO A 137 -10.06 -13.10 11.37
C PRO A 137 -11.37 -12.32 11.22
N VAL A 138 -12.36 -12.91 10.55
CA VAL A 138 -13.65 -12.28 10.25
C VAL A 138 -14.37 -11.82 11.52
N ASP A 139 -14.30 -12.61 12.61
CA ASP A 139 -14.88 -12.24 13.91
C ASP A 139 -14.31 -10.94 14.46
N MET A 140 -13.02 -10.67 14.22
CA MET A 140 -12.40 -9.41 14.62
C MET A 140 -12.86 -8.24 13.75
N LEU A 141 -13.02 -8.44 12.44
CA LEU A 141 -13.63 -7.42 11.59
C LEU A 141 -15.04 -7.08 12.07
N ASN A 142 -15.88 -8.09 12.31
CA ASN A 142 -17.25 -7.90 12.80
C ASN A 142 -17.27 -7.10 14.12
N LYS A 143 -16.37 -7.43 15.05
CA LYS A 143 -16.23 -6.71 16.31
C LYS A 143 -15.84 -5.24 16.13
N ILE A 144 -14.90 -4.95 15.22
CA ILE A 144 -14.48 -3.57 14.93
C ILE A 144 -15.64 -2.79 14.29
N CYS A 145 -16.29 -3.37 13.27
CA CYS A 145 -17.37 -2.72 12.54
C CYS A 145 -18.62 -2.48 13.40
N SER A 146 -18.87 -3.31 14.43
CA SER A 146 -19.99 -3.12 15.36
C SER A 146 -19.72 -2.13 16.48
N GLU A 147 -18.46 -1.91 16.86
CA GLU A 147 -18.09 -1.03 17.97
C GLU A 147 -17.47 0.32 17.55
N CYS A 148 -17.08 0.49 16.29
CA CYS A 148 -16.42 1.68 15.77
C CYS A 148 -17.09 2.15 14.47
N THR A 149 -17.13 3.46 14.23
CA THR A 149 -17.66 4.02 12.96
C THR A 149 -16.59 4.13 11.87
N LEU A 150 -15.35 3.81 12.20
CA LEU A 150 -14.20 3.88 11.31
C LEU A 150 -14.35 2.88 10.13
N PRO A 151 -14.35 3.34 8.87
CA PRO A 151 -14.45 2.46 7.70
C PRO A 151 -13.33 1.41 7.66
N VAL A 152 -13.69 0.13 7.48
CA VAL A 152 -12.73 -0.98 7.42
C VAL A 152 -12.51 -1.42 5.97
N PHE A 153 -11.26 -1.36 5.53
CA PHE A 153 -10.79 -1.86 4.23
C PHE A 153 -10.26 -3.29 4.42
N ALA A 154 -10.96 -4.29 3.89
CA ALA A 154 -10.66 -5.69 4.14
C ALA A 154 -9.91 -6.30 2.95
N ALA A 155 -8.67 -6.75 3.19
CA ALA A 155 -7.89 -7.44 2.17
C ALA A 155 -8.34 -8.89 2.03
N SER A 156 -8.63 -9.37 0.82
CA SER A 156 -9.13 -10.73 0.55
C SER A 156 -8.40 -11.36 -0.64
N ASP A 157 -8.37 -12.69 -0.69
CA ASP A 157 -8.09 -13.38 -1.97
C ASP A 157 -9.31 -13.28 -2.90
N ALA A 158 -9.13 -13.65 -4.16
CA ALA A 158 -10.21 -13.73 -5.16
C ALA A 158 -11.12 -14.95 -4.92
N ASP A 159 -11.51 -15.17 -3.66
CA ASP A 159 -12.45 -16.20 -3.23
C ASP A 159 -13.77 -15.54 -2.81
N ILE A 160 -14.87 -15.95 -3.45
CA ILE A 160 -16.18 -15.34 -3.22
C ILE A 160 -16.68 -15.62 -1.80
N GLY A 161 -16.34 -16.78 -1.21
CA GLY A 161 -16.71 -17.11 0.16
C GLY A 161 -16.05 -16.16 1.17
N GLU A 162 -14.74 -15.98 1.04
CA GLU A 162 -13.95 -15.06 1.86
C GLU A 162 -14.45 -13.62 1.71
N ILE A 163 -14.65 -13.16 0.46
CA ILE A 163 -15.15 -11.82 0.15
C ILE A 163 -16.51 -11.59 0.79
N THR A 164 -17.45 -12.52 0.60
CA THR A 164 -18.81 -12.44 1.15
C THR A 164 -18.77 -12.38 2.68
N SER A 165 -17.91 -13.19 3.32
CA SER A 165 -17.77 -13.19 4.79
C SER A 165 -17.30 -11.82 5.32
N LYS A 166 -16.40 -11.15 4.60
CA LYS A 166 -15.87 -9.83 4.97
C LYS A 166 -16.89 -8.72 4.79
N ILE A 167 -17.65 -8.75 3.70
CA ILE A 167 -18.76 -7.80 3.48
C ILE A 167 -19.83 -7.97 4.56
N ASN A 168 -20.23 -9.21 4.86
CA ASN A 168 -21.21 -9.50 5.90
C ASN A 168 -20.73 -9.08 7.30
N ALA A 169 -19.41 -9.07 7.55
CA ALA A 169 -18.82 -8.53 8.76
C ALA A 169 -18.80 -6.99 8.82
N GLY A 170 -19.28 -6.30 7.78
CA GLY A 170 -19.37 -4.84 7.72
C GLY A 170 -18.16 -4.16 7.09
N ALA A 171 -17.33 -4.87 6.31
CA ALA A 171 -16.24 -4.24 5.57
C ALA A 171 -16.77 -3.13 4.65
N TYR A 172 -16.16 -1.95 4.71
CA TYR A 172 -16.50 -0.82 3.87
C TYR A 172 -16.12 -1.08 2.42
N ALA A 173 -14.86 -1.49 2.22
CA ALA A 173 -14.29 -1.75 0.90
C ALA A 173 -13.45 -3.03 0.90
N LEU A 174 -13.34 -3.66 -0.26
CA LEU A 174 -12.56 -4.87 -0.48
C LEU A 174 -11.24 -4.52 -1.15
N CYS A 175 -10.15 -5.09 -0.67
CA CYS A 175 -8.82 -4.92 -1.25
C CYS A 175 -8.32 -6.27 -1.79
N ILE A 176 -8.33 -6.44 -3.10
CA ILE A 176 -7.92 -7.69 -3.77
C ILE A 176 -6.54 -7.47 -4.40
N SER A 177 -5.71 -8.52 -4.45
CA SER A 177 -4.43 -8.43 -5.14
C SER A 177 -4.64 -8.17 -6.63
N GLY A 178 -3.94 -7.20 -7.21
CA GLY A 178 -4.06 -6.84 -8.63
C GLY A 178 -3.70 -7.97 -9.61
N LYS A 179 -3.01 -9.02 -9.14
CA LYS A 179 -2.74 -10.23 -9.93
C LYS A 179 -3.96 -11.17 -10.05
N ASP A 180 -4.90 -11.08 -9.12
CA ASP A 180 -6.06 -11.98 -9.01
C ASP A 180 -7.34 -11.28 -9.52
N ILE A 181 -7.21 -10.05 -10.03
CA ILE A 181 -8.33 -9.28 -10.59
C ILE A 181 -8.60 -9.68 -12.03
N SER A 182 -9.86 -9.97 -12.33
CA SER A 182 -10.39 -10.16 -13.67
C SER A 182 -11.67 -9.35 -13.86
N THR A 183 -12.02 -9.05 -15.11
CA THR A 183 -13.26 -8.34 -15.45
C THR A 183 -14.50 -9.11 -14.99
N GLU A 184 -14.49 -10.44 -15.08
CA GLU A 184 -15.59 -11.29 -14.62
C GLU A 184 -15.77 -11.21 -13.11
N LEU A 185 -14.67 -11.23 -12.35
CA LEU A 185 -14.72 -11.11 -10.89
C LEU A 185 -15.29 -9.76 -10.48
N ILE A 186 -14.77 -8.65 -11.03
CA ILE A 186 -15.23 -7.31 -10.67
C ILE A 186 -16.70 -7.13 -11.03
N ARG A 187 -17.12 -7.57 -12.23
CA ARG A 187 -18.52 -7.54 -12.64
C ARG A 187 -19.40 -8.33 -11.68
N LEU A 188 -18.98 -9.52 -11.25
CA LEU A 188 -19.72 -10.33 -10.29
C LEU A 188 -19.83 -9.62 -8.93
N LEU A 189 -18.75 -9.02 -8.45
CA LEU A 189 -18.72 -8.30 -7.17
C LEU A 189 -19.63 -7.07 -7.19
N HIS A 190 -19.58 -6.26 -8.24
CA HIS A 190 -20.48 -5.10 -8.38
C HIS A 190 -21.95 -5.50 -8.53
N GLN A 191 -22.24 -6.63 -9.17
CA GLN A 191 -23.61 -7.17 -9.24
C GLN A 191 -24.10 -7.70 -7.88
N SER A 192 -23.23 -8.35 -7.12
CA SER A 192 -23.60 -9.00 -5.86
C SER A 192 -23.61 -8.01 -4.69
N PHE A 193 -22.76 -6.98 -4.74
CA PHE A 193 -22.51 -6.03 -3.66
C PHE A 193 -22.41 -4.59 -4.19
N PRO A 194 -23.52 -4.01 -4.72
CA PRO A 194 -23.51 -2.73 -5.45
C PRO A 194 -23.19 -1.47 -4.63
N GLY A 195 -22.71 -1.60 -3.40
CA GLY A 195 -22.30 -0.48 -2.54
C GLY A 195 -20.90 -0.62 -1.94
N ASN A 196 -20.21 -1.73 -2.18
CA ASN A 196 -18.89 -2.00 -1.62
C ASN A 196 -17.81 -1.73 -2.67
N PRO A 197 -16.96 -0.71 -2.48
CA PRO A 197 -15.87 -0.44 -3.39
C PRO A 197 -14.87 -1.61 -3.45
N VAL A 198 -14.38 -1.91 -4.65
CA VAL A 198 -13.35 -2.91 -4.90
C VAL A 198 -12.06 -2.23 -5.31
N LEU A 199 -11.03 -2.39 -4.49
CA LEU A 199 -9.71 -1.81 -4.65
C LEU A 199 -8.70 -2.86 -5.09
N ALA A 200 -7.80 -2.46 -5.99
CA ALA A 200 -6.74 -3.31 -6.50
C ALA A 200 -5.39 -3.00 -5.85
N MET A 201 -4.82 -3.94 -5.11
CA MET A 201 -3.45 -3.86 -4.58
C MET A 201 -2.44 -4.28 -5.65
N CYS A 202 -1.87 -3.29 -6.36
CA CYS A 202 -1.05 -3.52 -7.56
C CYS A 202 0.47 -3.42 -7.33
N ASN A 203 0.91 -3.27 -6.07
CA ASN A 203 2.32 -3.12 -5.70
C ASN A 203 3.05 -2.11 -6.62
N LYS A 204 4.18 -2.51 -7.23
CA LYS A 204 5.01 -1.67 -8.10
C LYS A 204 4.80 -1.93 -9.61
N SER A 205 3.71 -2.59 -10.01
CA SER A 205 3.51 -3.00 -11.41
C SER A 205 2.50 -2.11 -12.13
N GLU A 206 2.99 -1.27 -13.05
CA GLU A 206 2.14 -0.45 -13.92
C GLU A 206 1.20 -1.32 -14.76
N LYS A 207 1.69 -2.43 -15.31
CA LYS A 207 0.87 -3.37 -16.07
C LYS A 207 -0.30 -3.92 -15.25
N GLN A 208 -0.07 -4.28 -13.99
CA GLN A 208 -1.15 -4.74 -13.10
C GLN A 208 -2.14 -3.62 -12.80
N MET A 209 -1.66 -2.40 -12.59
CA MET A 209 -2.55 -1.24 -12.40
C MET A 209 -3.46 -1.02 -13.61
N GLN A 210 -2.91 -0.99 -14.82
CA GLN A 210 -3.69 -0.81 -16.05
C GLN A 210 -4.73 -1.93 -16.23
N ASN A 211 -4.32 -3.19 -16.07
CA ASN A 211 -5.22 -4.34 -16.19
C ASN A 211 -6.35 -4.28 -15.15
N SER A 212 -6.03 -3.86 -13.92
CA SER A 212 -7.02 -3.73 -12.85
C SER A 212 -8.04 -2.63 -13.18
N VAL A 213 -7.59 -1.47 -13.67
CA VAL A 213 -8.48 -0.38 -14.09
C VAL A 213 -9.39 -0.81 -15.23
N ILE A 214 -8.87 -1.49 -16.25
CA ILE A 214 -9.66 -2.02 -17.37
C ILE A 214 -10.72 -3.02 -16.88
N SER A 215 -10.43 -3.76 -15.81
CA SER A 215 -11.39 -4.69 -15.20
C SER A 215 -12.55 -4.00 -14.50
N GLY A 216 -12.51 -2.68 -14.30
CA GLY A 216 -13.59 -1.89 -13.72
C GLY A 216 -13.48 -1.67 -12.20
N ILE A 217 -12.30 -1.81 -11.61
CA ILE A 217 -12.10 -1.52 -10.17
C ILE A 217 -12.39 -0.06 -9.82
N ASP A 218 -12.73 0.20 -8.57
CA ASP A 218 -13.08 1.55 -8.08
C ASP A 218 -11.86 2.40 -7.77
N ALA A 219 -10.78 1.81 -7.24
CA ALA A 219 -9.53 2.51 -6.99
C ALA A 219 -8.32 1.57 -6.94
N VAL A 220 -7.14 2.12 -7.25
CA VAL A 220 -5.87 1.38 -7.18
C VAL A 220 -5.09 1.74 -5.92
N ILE A 221 -4.51 0.72 -5.30
CA ILE A 221 -3.50 0.89 -4.25
C ILE A 221 -2.15 0.56 -4.87
N PHE A 222 -1.24 1.53 -4.85
CA PHE A 222 0.07 1.41 -5.49
C PHE A 222 1.18 1.75 -4.51
N GLN A 223 2.34 1.13 -4.69
CA GLN A 223 3.56 1.50 -3.99
C GLN A 223 4.39 2.44 -4.87
N PRO A 224 5.18 3.35 -4.28
CA PRO A 224 6.16 4.11 -5.03
C PRO A 224 7.06 3.13 -5.79
N CYS A 225 7.06 3.26 -7.10
CA CYS A 225 8.00 2.55 -7.95
C CYS A 225 9.28 3.37 -7.99
N ILE A 226 10.45 2.74 -7.78
CA ILE A 226 11.69 3.30 -8.30
C ILE A 226 11.58 3.05 -9.80
N PRO A 227 11.41 4.06 -10.66
CA PRO A 227 11.44 3.78 -12.08
C PRO A 227 12.82 3.26 -12.42
N LEU A 228 12.85 2.14 -13.13
CA LEU A 228 14.07 1.73 -13.81
C LEU A 228 14.46 2.88 -14.76
N PRO A 229 15.76 3.18 -14.92
CA PRO A 229 16.18 4.16 -15.92
C PRO A 229 15.54 3.77 -17.26
N ASP A 230 14.97 4.76 -17.95
CA ASP A 230 14.49 4.56 -19.31
C ASP A 230 15.69 4.07 -20.15
N ASP A 231 15.57 2.89 -20.76
CA ASP A 231 16.60 2.29 -21.62
C ASP A 231 16.93 3.20 -22.83
#